data_AF-A0AAU7M1X6-F1
#
_entry.id   AF-A0AAU7M1X6-F1
#
_cell.length_a   1.000
_cell.length_b   1.000
_cell.length_c   1.000
_cell.angle_alpha   90.00
_cell.angle_beta   90.00
_cell.angle_gamma   90.00
#
_symmetry.space_group_name_H-M   'P 1'
#
loop_
_entity.id
_entity.type
_entity.pdbx_description
1 polymer ?
#
loop_
_entity_poly.entity_id
_entity_poly.type
_entity_poly.pdbx_seq_one_letter_code
_entity_poly.pdbx_strand_id
1 'polypeptide(L)'
;MTCDDVRAALSARLDGEDPGASSTALDAHTDSCPGCRSWLARAERVTRLTRLQAVVVPDLTAPVLAAVAAEQDAARQAAAVTARARRQVLRVAVAVAAVAQLAVALPILLAGLGVDADPHTSREMASFDAALAVGFALAAWRPERARAFLPVALVLAVCLAGTSAVDIANSTTALVHEVGHLAAVVQAALLWALGRVSGERERRLPAVLAAGRG
;
A
#
# COMPACT_ATOMS: atom_id res chain seq x y z
N MET A 1 -19.21 14.43 56.85
CA MET A 1 -18.06 14.99 56.10
C MET A 1 -17.49 16.12 56.92
N THR A 2 -16.18 16.18 57.10
CA THR A 2 -15.55 17.34 57.75
C THR A 2 -15.48 18.51 56.75
N CYS A 3 -15.35 19.74 57.25
CA CYS A 3 -15.17 20.89 56.36
C CYS A 3 -13.92 20.77 55.48
N ASP A 4 -12.88 20.07 55.95
CA ASP A 4 -11.64 19.88 55.18
C ASP A 4 -11.85 18.90 54.03
N ASP A 5 -12.57 17.79 54.26
CA ASP A 5 -12.95 16.85 53.19
C ASP A 5 -13.79 17.54 52.10
N VAL A 6 -14.74 18.38 52.52
CA VAL A 6 -15.60 19.12 51.58
C VAL A 6 -14.80 20.15 50.79
N ARG A 7 -13.86 20.86 51.41
CA ARG A 7 -12.99 21.81 50.69
C ARG A 7 -12.09 21.12 49.68
N ALA A 8 -11.50 19.98 50.04
CA ALA A 8 -10.70 19.18 49.12
C ALA A 8 -11.52 18.71 47.90
N ALA A 9 -12.71 18.15 48.16
CA ALA A 9 -13.63 17.72 47.11
C ALA A 9 -14.11 18.88 46.22
N LEU A 10 -14.42 20.04 46.81
CA LEU A 10 -14.79 21.24 46.05
C LEU A 10 -13.63 21.79 45.21
N SER A 11 -12.38 21.66 45.67
CA SER A 11 -11.18 22.02 44.90
C SER A 11 -11.02 21.13 43.67
N ALA A 12 -11.08 19.80 43.86
CA ALA A 12 -11.02 18.84 42.76
C ALA A 12 -12.09 19.13 41.70
N ARG A 13 -13.32 19.45 42.13
CA ARG A 13 -14.42 19.87 41.23
C ARG A 13 -14.08 21.12 40.41
N LEU A 14 -13.38 22.11 40.99
CA LEU A 14 -12.97 23.32 40.28
C LEU A 14 -11.87 23.08 39.24
N ASP A 15 -11.04 22.07 39.45
CA ASP A 15 -9.98 21.68 38.52
C ASP A 15 -10.44 20.70 37.43
N GLY A 16 -11.66 20.16 37.56
CA GLY A 16 -12.22 19.16 36.65
C GLY A 16 -11.80 17.72 37.00
N GLU A 17 -11.29 17.51 38.20
CA GLU A 17 -10.90 16.21 38.75
C GLU A 17 -12.07 15.53 39.49
N ASP A 18 -11.94 14.24 39.80
CA ASP A 18 -12.96 13.51 40.57
C ASP A 18 -13.00 13.97 42.04
N PRO A 19 -14.11 14.54 42.52
CA PRO A 19 -14.21 15.05 43.89
C PRO A 19 -14.31 13.95 44.97
N GLY A 20 -14.50 12.68 44.61
CA GLY A 20 -14.62 11.57 45.59
C GLY A 20 -15.85 11.66 46.51
N ALA A 21 -16.74 12.61 46.25
CA ALA A 21 -17.99 12.86 46.97
C ALA A 21 -19.08 13.26 45.97
N SER A 22 -20.33 12.91 46.24
CA SER A 22 -21.44 13.25 45.35
C SER A 22 -21.71 14.76 45.36
N SER A 23 -22.11 15.30 44.20
CA SER A 23 -22.49 16.71 44.05
C SER A 23 -23.57 17.11 45.06
N THR A 24 -24.60 16.28 45.23
CA THR A 24 -25.69 16.49 46.20
C THR A 24 -25.17 16.62 47.64
N ALA A 25 -24.17 15.85 48.04
CA ALA A 25 -23.60 15.92 49.39
C ALA A 25 -22.77 17.19 49.61
N LEU A 26 -22.01 17.60 48.58
CA LEU A 26 -21.25 18.84 48.59
C LEU A 26 -22.18 20.05 48.64
N ASP A 27 -23.23 20.05 47.82
CA ASP A 27 -24.20 21.14 47.73
C ASP A 27 -24.99 21.28 49.05
N ALA A 28 -25.47 20.17 49.62
CA ALA A 28 -26.14 20.16 50.93
C ALA A 28 -25.23 20.66 52.08
N HIS A 29 -23.93 20.36 52.02
CA HIS A 29 -22.98 20.89 52.99
C HIS A 29 -22.76 22.39 52.78
N THR A 30 -22.63 22.85 51.54
CA THR A 30 -22.57 24.27 51.25
C THR A 30 -23.86 24.99 51.60
N ASP A 31 -25.05 24.37 51.61
CA ASP A 31 -26.28 25.04 52.05
C ASP A 31 -26.37 25.22 53.57
N SER A 32 -25.75 24.33 54.34
CA SER A 32 -25.76 24.37 55.81
C SER A 32 -24.53 25.04 56.44
N CYS A 33 -23.38 25.09 55.75
CA CYS A 33 -22.12 25.62 56.29
C CYS A 33 -21.67 26.96 55.63
N PRO A 34 -21.76 28.10 56.34
CA PRO A 34 -21.29 29.40 55.84
C PRO A 34 -19.78 29.44 55.54
N GLY A 35 -18.99 28.68 56.31
CA GLY A 35 -17.54 28.61 56.13
C GLY A 35 -17.12 27.95 54.81
N CYS A 36 -17.84 26.91 54.38
CA CYS A 36 -17.58 26.25 53.09
C CYS A 36 -18.14 27.06 51.92
N ARG A 37 -19.28 27.76 52.07
CA ARG A 37 -19.77 28.71 51.06
C ARG A 37 -18.78 29.83 50.77
N SER A 38 -18.29 30.47 51.82
CA SER A 38 -17.35 31.60 51.69
C SER A 38 -15.99 31.15 51.16
N TRP A 39 -15.56 29.92 51.48
CA TRP A 39 -14.37 29.32 50.89
C TRP A 39 -14.56 29.07 49.39
N LEU A 40 -15.66 28.43 48.97
CA LEU A 40 -15.95 28.13 47.56
C LEU A 40 -16.01 29.40 46.71
N ALA A 41 -16.73 30.42 47.17
CA ALA A 41 -16.85 31.69 46.46
C ALA A 41 -15.50 32.42 46.28
N ARG A 42 -14.55 32.23 47.21
CA ARG A 42 -13.17 32.75 47.07
C ARG A 42 -12.37 31.91 46.08
N ALA A 43 -12.46 30.59 46.14
CA ALA A 43 -11.79 29.69 45.22
C ALA A 43 -12.24 29.94 43.78
N GLU A 44 -13.55 30.02 43.52
CA GLU A 44 -14.13 30.37 42.21
C GLU A 44 -13.64 31.72 41.69
N ARG A 45 -13.48 32.71 42.57
CA ARG A 45 -12.94 34.02 42.20
C ARG A 45 -11.50 33.93 41.75
N VAL A 46 -10.65 33.19 42.46
CA VAL A 46 -9.24 32.98 42.09
C VAL A 46 -9.17 32.23 40.76
N THR A 47 -9.89 31.12 40.63
CA THR A 47 -9.97 30.32 39.38
C THR A 47 -10.39 31.18 38.20
N ARG A 48 -11.37 32.08 38.39
CA ARG A 48 -11.79 33.01 37.34
C ARG A 48 -10.69 33.99 36.95
N LEU A 49 -9.99 34.57 37.92
CA LEU A 49 -8.90 35.54 37.67
C LEU A 49 -7.70 34.89 36.98
N THR A 50 -7.39 33.63 37.29
CA THR A 50 -6.27 32.90 36.70
C THR A 50 -6.60 32.33 35.31
N ARG A 51 -7.83 31.86 35.09
CA ARG A 51 -8.24 31.25 33.81
C ARG A 51 -8.70 32.26 32.75
N LEU A 52 -9.24 33.41 33.13
CA LEU A 52 -9.72 34.44 32.19
C LEU A 52 -8.62 35.46 31.85
N GLN A 53 -7.44 34.99 31.46
CA GLN A 53 -6.44 35.85 30.83
C GLN A 53 -6.76 35.95 29.33
N ALA A 54 -7.05 37.16 28.86
CA ALA A 54 -7.21 37.42 27.43
C ALA A 54 -5.84 37.30 26.75
N VAL A 55 -5.57 36.14 26.17
CA VAL A 55 -4.38 35.93 25.34
C VAL A 55 -4.75 36.27 23.90
N VAL A 56 -4.00 37.19 23.29
CA VAL A 56 -4.08 37.42 21.84
C VAL A 56 -3.42 36.23 21.15
N VAL A 57 -4.24 35.29 20.68
CA VAL A 57 -3.77 34.14 19.89
C VAL A 57 -3.80 34.54 18.41
N PRO A 58 -2.67 34.50 17.68
CA PRO A 58 -2.68 34.75 16.25
C PRO A 58 -3.50 33.67 15.52
N ASP A 59 -4.19 34.04 14.45
CA ASP A 59 -4.87 33.07 13.61
C ASP A 59 -3.84 32.21 12.86
N LEU A 60 -3.76 30.93 13.24
CA LEU A 60 -2.86 29.95 12.64
C LEU A 60 -3.55 29.09 11.57
N THR A 61 -4.81 29.36 11.24
CA THR A 61 -5.59 28.53 10.30
C THR A 61 -4.88 28.41 8.96
N ALA A 62 -4.49 29.54 8.35
CA ALA A 62 -3.80 29.53 7.06
C ALA A 62 -2.42 28.85 7.11
N PRO A 63 -1.52 29.15 8.08
CA PRO A 63 -0.26 28.42 8.24
C PRO A 63 -0.42 26.91 8.43
N VAL A 64 -1.39 26.48 9.24
CA VAL A 64 -1.65 25.05 9.50
C VAL A 64 -2.15 24.36 8.24
N LEU A 65 -3.10 24.95 7.52
CA LEU A 65 -3.60 24.38 6.26
C LEU A 65 -2.51 24.30 5.19
N ALA A 66 -1.62 25.31 5.11
CA ALA A 66 -0.50 25.30 4.19
C ALA A 66 0.51 24.19 4.53
N ALA A 67 0.81 23.97 5.81
CA ALA A 67 1.69 22.89 6.26
C ALA A 67 1.11 21.51 5.91
N VAL A 68 -0.19 21.29 6.18
CA VAL A 68 -0.87 20.05 5.84
C VAL A 68 -0.86 19.79 4.32
N ALA A 69 -1.11 20.83 3.50
CA ALA A 69 -1.06 20.69 2.05
C ALA A 69 0.36 20.32 1.55
N ALA A 70 1.40 20.93 2.12
CA ALA A 70 2.79 20.63 1.77
C ALA A 70 3.19 19.18 2.14
N GLU A 71 2.77 18.68 3.31
CA GLU A 71 2.99 17.29 3.71
C GLU A 71 2.28 16.30 2.77
N GLN A 72 1.04 16.60 2.39
CA GLN A 72 0.30 15.78 1.43
C GLN A 72 0.98 15.75 0.06
N ASP A 73 1.50 16.88 -0.41
CA ASP A 73 2.25 16.95 -1.66
C ASP A 73 3.55 16.17 -1.60
N ALA A 74 4.31 16.28 -0.52
CA ALA A 74 5.52 15.49 -0.30
C ALA A 74 5.22 13.98 -0.29
N ALA A 75 4.15 13.55 0.39
CA ALA A 75 3.71 12.16 0.42
C ALA A 75 3.29 11.65 -0.98
N ARG A 76 2.54 12.48 -1.74
CA ARG A 76 2.16 12.18 -3.14
C ARG A 76 3.39 12.02 -4.03
N GLN A 77 4.37 12.90 -3.90
CA GLN A 77 5.62 12.85 -4.66
C GLN A 77 6.43 11.60 -4.32
N ALA A 78 6.61 11.28 -3.04
CA ALA A 78 7.30 10.08 -2.58
C ALA A 78 6.64 8.80 -3.12
N ALA A 79 5.31 8.70 -3.02
CA ALA A 79 4.55 7.59 -3.58
C ALA A 79 4.73 7.46 -5.10
N ALA A 80 4.75 8.59 -5.82
CA ALA A 80 4.98 8.61 -7.27
C ALA A 80 6.41 8.20 -7.66
N VAL A 81 7.41 8.46 -6.83
CA VAL A 81 8.80 7.99 -7.03
C VAL A 81 8.87 6.48 -6.81
N THR A 82 8.32 5.97 -5.71
CA THR A 82 8.29 4.53 -5.41
C THR A 82 7.55 3.73 -6.49
N ALA A 83 6.40 4.24 -6.98
CA ALA A 83 5.66 3.61 -8.06
C ALA A 83 6.47 3.58 -9.38
N ARG A 84 7.21 4.64 -9.69
CA ARG A 84 8.10 4.69 -10.87
C ARG A 84 9.25 3.69 -10.74
N ALA A 85 9.90 3.61 -9.58
CA ALA A 85 10.96 2.65 -9.31
C ALA A 85 10.46 1.21 -9.44
N ARG A 86 9.33 0.88 -8.80
CA ARG A 86 8.71 -0.46 -8.90
C ARG A 86 8.38 -0.82 -10.34
N ARG A 87 7.83 0.11 -11.13
CA ARG A 87 7.56 -0.11 -12.56
C ARG A 87 8.84 -0.37 -13.35
N GLN A 88 9.91 0.35 -13.07
CA GLN A 88 11.20 0.14 -13.73
C GLN A 88 11.79 -1.24 -13.40
N VAL A 89 11.75 -1.63 -12.13
CA VAL A 89 12.19 -2.97 -11.69
C VAL A 89 11.40 -4.06 -12.39
N LEU A 90 10.07 -3.94 -12.47
CA LEU A 90 9.23 -4.91 -13.16
C LEU A 90 9.54 -5.00 -14.67
N ARG A 91 9.80 -3.87 -15.34
CA ARG A 91 10.20 -3.87 -16.76
C ARG A 91 11.52 -4.57 -16.97
N VAL A 92 12.51 -4.28 -16.13
CA VAL A 92 13.82 -4.95 -16.19
C VAL A 92 13.66 -6.45 -15.91
N ALA A 93 12.86 -6.84 -14.92
CA ALA A 93 12.62 -8.24 -14.60
C ALA A 93 11.97 -9.01 -15.77
N VAL A 94 10.91 -8.46 -16.39
CA VAL A 94 10.28 -9.06 -17.59
C VAL A 94 11.29 -9.13 -18.74
N ALA A 95 12.07 -8.09 -18.97
CA ALA A 95 13.06 -8.08 -20.06
C ALA A 95 14.16 -9.14 -19.84
N VAL A 96 14.70 -9.23 -18.62
CA VAL A 96 15.72 -10.23 -18.26
C VAL A 96 15.17 -11.65 -18.41
N ALA A 97 13.97 -11.91 -17.91
CA ALA A 97 13.34 -13.22 -18.01
C ALA A 97 13.02 -13.61 -19.47
N ALA A 98 12.57 -12.65 -20.29
CA ALA A 98 12.39 -12.86 -21.73
C ALA A 98 13.71 -13.14 -22.46
N VAL A 99 14.79 -12.42 -22.12
CA VAL A 99 16.12 -12.68 -22.70
C VAL A 99 16.65 -14.04 -22.28
N ALA A 100 16.46 -14.45 -21.02
CA ALA A 100 16.84 -15.76 -20.54
C ALA A 100 16.07 -16.88 -21.27
N GLN A 101 14.75 -16.72 -21.44
CA GLN A 101 13.92 -17.65 -22.22
C GLN A 101 14.41 -17.76 -23.67
N LEU A 102 14.69 -16.63 -24.33
CA LEU A 102 15.22 -16.63 -25.69
C LEU A 102 16.60 -17.31 -25.78
N ALA A 103 17.47 -17.09 -24.78
CA ALA A 103 18.80 -17.71 -24.73
C ALA A 103 18.73 -19.24 -24.57
N VAL A 104 17.68 -19.77 -23.93
CA VAL A 104 17.42 -21.20 -23.84
C VAL A 104 16.82 -21.75 -25.14
N ALA A 105 15.92 -21.03 -25.79
CA ALA A 105 15.29 -21.45 -27.04
C ALA A 105 16.26 -21.47 -28.24
N LEU A 106 17.21 -20.52 -28.29
CA LEU A 106 18.05 -20.28 -29.46
C LEU A 106 18.98 -21.47 -29.83
N PRO A 107 19.66 -22.14 -28.89
CA PRO A 107 20.47 -23.33 -29.21
C PRO A 107 19.62 -24.50 -29.73
N ILE A 108 18.41 -24.68 -29.21
CA ILE A 108 17.48 -25.72 -29.68
C ILE A 108 17.04 -25.41 -31.11
N LEU A 109 16.71 -24.14 -31.38
CA LEU A 109 16.28 -23.68 -32.70
C LEU A 109 17.39 -23.78 -33.76
N LEU A 110 18.61 -23.30 -33.44
CA LEU A 110 19.70 -23.16 -34.41
C LEU A 110 20.55 -24.44 -34.56
N ALA A 111 20.82 -25.12 -33.45
CA ALA A 111 21.75 -26.26 -33.40
C ALA A 111 21.04 -27.60 -33.18
N GLY A 112 19.72 -27.61 -32.97
CA GLY A 112 18.95 -28.85 -32.80
C GLY A 112 19.32 -29.62 -31.54
N LEU A 113 19.83 -28.94 -30.51
CA LEU A 113 20.31 -29.52 -29.25
C LEU A 113 19.18 -29.99 -28.32
N GLY A 114 18.03 -30.40 -28.87
CA GLY A 114 16.93 -30.94 -28.09
C GLY A 114 17.32 -32.26 -27.44
N VAL A 115 17.07 -32.38 -26.14
CA VAL A 115 17.16 -33.65 -25.42
C VAL A 115 15.85 -34.41 -25.65
N ASP A 116 15.95 -35.65 -26.13
CA ASP A 116 14.90 -36.68 -26.13
C ASP A 116 13.68 -36.52 -27.07
N ALA A 117 13.59 -35.47 -27.89
CA ALA A 117 12.51 -35.27 -28.85
C ALA A 117 12.98 -35.32 -30.32
N ASP A 118 12.05 -35.62 -31.23
CA ASP A 118 12.28 -35.51 -32.67
C ASP A 118 12.80 -34.09 -33.05
N PRO A 119 13.88 -33.98 -33.87
CA PRO A 119 14.49 -32.70 -34.22
C PRO A 119 13.58 -31.70 -34.94
N HIS A 120 12.48 -32.16 -35.55
CA HIS A 120 11.50 -31.27 -36.16
C HIS A 120 10.58 -30.69 -35.06
N THR A 121 10.02 -31.54 -34.20
CA THR A 121 9.13 -31.13 -33.09
C THR A 121 9.83 -30.18 -32.11
N SER A 122 11.10 -30.45 -31.77
CA SER A 122 11.90 -29.58 -30.88
C SER A 122 12.15 -28.20 -31.48
N ARG A 123 12.40 -28.09 -32.80
CA ARG A 123 12.56 -26.81 -33.48
C ARG A 123 11.25 -26.03 -33.55
N GLU A 124 10.13 -26.70 -33.82
CA GLU A 124 8.82 -26.07 -33.80
C GLU A 124 8.52 -25.47 -32.43
N MET A 125 8.70 -26.25 -31.36
CA MET A 125 8.47 -25.79 -29.98
C MET A 125 9.41 -24.64 -29.60
N ALA A 126 10.70 -24.72 -29.96
CA ALA A 126 11.66 -23.65 -29.74
C ALA A 126 11.32 -22.37 -30.53
N SER A 127 10.71 -22.48 -31.71
CA SER A 127 10.28 -21.33 -32.50
C SER A 127 9.11 -20.58 -31.84
N PHE A 128 8.16 -21.30 -31.24
CA PHE A 128 7.09 -20.71 -30.46
C PHE A 128 7.62 -20.03 -29.19
N ASP A 129 8.56 -20.67 -28.50
CA ASP A 129 9.16 -20.11 -27.30
C ASP A 129 9.95 -18.83 -27.59
N ALA A 130 10.72 -18.82 -28.68
CA ALA A 130 11.41 -17.63 -29.17
C ALA A 130 10.43 -16.49 -29.53
N ALA A 131 9.31 -16.81 -30.19
CA ALA A 131 8.29 -15.81 -30.51
C ALA A 131 7.65 -15.19 -29.26
N LEU A 132 7.33 -16.01 -28.25
CA LEU A 132 6.81 -15.55 -26.96
C LEU A 132 7.82 -14.69 -26.21
N ALA A 133 9.08 -15.12 -26.15
CA ALA A 133 10.16 -14.36 -25.52
C ALA A 133 10.31 -12.97 -26.17
N VAL A 134 10.31 -12.89 -27.49
CA VAL A 134 10.35 -11.61 -28.22
C VAL A 134 9.11 -10.76 -27.92
N GLY A 135 7.91 -11.36 -27.89
CA GLY A 135 6.67 -10.68 -27.52
C GLY A 135 6.72 -10.07 -26.12
N PHE A 136 7.24 -10.80 -25.15
CA PHE A 136 7.40 -10.34 -23.77
C PHE A 136 8.48 -9.27 -23.62
N ALA A 137 9.60 -9.39 -24.35
CA ALA A 137 10.62 -8.33 -24.40
C ALA A 137 10.05 -7.02 -24.99
N LEU A 138 9.24 -7.12 -26.05
CA LEU A 138 8.53 -5.97 -26.62
C LEU A 138 7.49 -5.39 -25.65
N ALA A 139 6.81 -6.23 -24.86
CA ALA A 139 5.91 -5.78 -23.81
C ALA A 139 6.66 -5.07 -22.67
N ALA A 140 7.87 -5.51 -22.32
CA ALA A 140 8.73 -4.81 -21.37
C ALA A 140 9.16 -3.43 -21.89
N TRP A 141 9.50 -3.33 -23.19
CA TRP A 141 9.85 -2.06 -23.83
C TRP A 141 8.64 -1.14 -24.01
N ARG A 142 7.47 -1.65 -24.35
CA ARG A 142 6.22 -0.89 -24.45
C ARG A 142 5.14 -1.46 -23.53
N PRO A 143 5.13 -1.08 -22.24
CA PRO A 143 4.23 -1.62 -21.23
C PRO A 143 2.76 -1.30 -21.48
N GLU A 144 2.45 -0.35 -22.37
CA GLU A 144 1.10 -0.13 -22.88
C GLU A 144 0.56 -1.41 -23.56
N ARG A 145 1.45 -2.21 -24.17
CA ARG A 145 1.13 -3.49 -24.80
C ARG A 145 1.13 -4.68 -23.83
N ALA A 146 1.62 -4.54 -22.60
CA ALA A 146 1.65 -5.64 -21.64
C ALA A 146 0.24 -6.20 -21.36
N ARG A 147 -0.80 -5.36 -21.44
CA ARG A 147 -2.21 -5.80 -21.32
C ARG A 147 -2.64 -6.74 -22.45
N ALA A 148 -2.09 -6.59 -23.65
CA ALA A 148 -2.42 -7.45 -24.79
C ALA A 148 -1.79 -8.84 -24.68
N PHE A 149 -0.59 -8.94 -24.10
CA PHE A 149 0.12 -10.21 -23.92
C PHE A 149 -0.26 -10.96 -22.64
N LEU A 150 -0.95 -10.30 -21.70
CA LEU A 150 -1.33 -10.89 -20.42
C LEU A 150 -2.24 -12.14 -20.56
N PRO A 151 -3.32 -12.14 -21.36
CA PRO A 151 -4.17 -13.33 -21.51
C PRO A 151 -3.40 -14.51 -22.09
N VAL A 152 -2.54 -14.24 -23.07
CA VAL A 152 -1.67 -15.27 -23.69
C VAL A 152 -0.74 -15.88 -22.65
N ALA A 153 -0.06 -15.05 -21.86
CA ALA A 153 0.84 -15.52 -20.80
C ALA A 153 0.09 -16.33 -19.72
N LEU A 154 -1.13 -15.92 -19.35
CA LEU A 154 -1.96 -16.65 -18.38
C LEU A 154 -2.40 -18.01 -18.91
N VAL A 155 -2.93 -18.07 -20.13
CA VAL A 155 -3.35 -19.34 -20.74
C VAL A 155 -2.15 -20.27 -20.86
N LEU A 156 -1.01 -19.77 -21.32
CA LEU A 156 0.24 -20.53 -21.37
C LEU A 156 0.64 -21.08 -19.99
N ALA A 157 0.63 -20.24 -18.95
CA ALA A 157 0.97 -20.66 -17.60
C ALA A 157 0.01 -21.73 -17.05
N VAL A 158 -1.30 -21.60 -17.32
CA VAL A 158 -2.32 -22.58 -16.91
C VAL A 158 -2.13 -23.90 -17.64
N CYS A 159 -1.93 -23.87 -18.96
CA CYS A 159 -1.68 -25.06 -19.76
C CYS A 159 -0.42 -25.79 -19.28
N LEU A 160 0.69 -25.06 -19.08
CA LEU A 160 1.95 -25.63 -18.59
C LEU A 160 1.81 -26.20 -17.17
N ALA A 161 1.14 -25.50 -16.26
CA ALA A 161 0.89 -26.02 -14.92
C ALA A 161 0.04 -27.30 -14.95
N GLY A 162 -0.96 -27.35 -15.84
CA GLY A 162 -1.79 -28.54 -16.05
C GLY A 162 -1.00 -29.73 -16.60
N THR A 163 -0.20 -29.53 -17.65
CA THR A 163 0.63 -30.60 -18.22
C THR A 163 1.71 -31.06 -17.24
N SER A 164 2.36 -30.15 -16.52
CA SER A 164 3.32 -30.51 -15.47
C SER A 164 2.66 -31.33 -14.35
N ALA A 165 1.43 -31.00 -13.93
CA ALA A 165 0.72 -31.79 -12.92
C ALA A 165 0.42 -33.22 -13.42
N VAL A 166 0.07 -33.37 -14.71
CA VAL A 166 -0.13 -34.68 -15.34
C VAL A 166 1.18 -35.47 -15.40
N ASP A 167 2.28 -34.84 -15.77
CA ASP A 167 3.60 -35.48 -15.85
C ASP A 167 4.09 -35.95 -14.47
N ILE A 168 3.92 -35.12 -13.44
CA ILE A 168 4.24 -35.47 -12.05
C ILE A 168 3.38 -36.67 -11.61
N ALA A 169 2.07 -36.66 -11.90
CA ALA A 169 1.17 -37.76 -11.55
C ALA A 169 1.53 -39.08 -12.27
N ASN A 170 2.05 -38.99 -13.48
CA ASN A 170 2.51 -40.14 -14.27
C ASN A 170 3.97 -40.54 -13.97
N SER A 171 4.65 -39.86 -13.05
CA SER A 171 6.07 -40.08 -12.71
C SER A 171 7.03 -39.99 -13.92
N THR A 172 6.69 -39.17 -14.92
CA THR A 172 7.40 -39.11 -16.21
C THR A 172 8.58 -38.15 -16.25
N THR A 173 8.86 -37.34 -15.21
CA THR A 173 9.82 -36.22 -15.33
C THR A 173 10.95 -36.17 -14.28
N ALA A 174 12.18 -35.91 -14.77
CA ALA A 174 13.32 -35.47 -13.97
C ALA A 174 13.24 -33.95 -13.69
N LEU A 175 13.60 -33.54 -12.46
CA LEU A 175 13.59 -32.16 -11.90
C LEU A 175 14.13 -31.04 -12.83
N VAL A 176 14.96 -31.38 -13.81
CA VAL A 176 15.56 -30.44 -14.77
C VAL A 176 14.52 -29.88 -15.76
N HIS A 177 13.46 -30.63 -16.08
CA HIS A 177 12.39 -30.17 -16.99
C HIS A 177 11.39 -29.22 -16.34
N GLU A 178 11.26 -29.20 -15.01
CA GLU A 178 10.35 -28.28 -14.30
C GLU A 178 10.83 -26.82 -14.29
N VAL A 179 12.14 -26.59 -14.48
CA VAL A 179 12.73 -25.24 -14.43
C VAL A 179 12.22 -24.35 -15.56
N GLY A 180 12.03 -24.90 -16.76
CA GLY A 180 11.46 -24.17 -17.91
C GLY A 180 9.98 -23.82 -17.70
N HIS A 181 9.21 -24.72 -17.10
CA HIS A 181 7.79 -24.50 -16.77
C HIS A 181 7.62 -23.39 -15.71
N LEU A 182 8.50 -23.36 -14.71
CA LEU A 182 8.52 -22.32 -13.68
C LEU A 182 8.80 -20.92 -14.29
N ALA A 183 9.66 -20.84 -15.31
CA ALA A 183 9.97 -19.59 -15.99
C ALA A 183 8.72 -18.95 -16.62
N ALA A 184 7.85 -19.74 -17.26
CA ALA A 184 6.61 -19.24 -17.87
C ALA A 184 5.60 -18.72 -16.83
N VAL A 185 5.48 -19.38 -15.67
CA VAL A 185 4.63 -18.93 -14.57
C VAL A 185 5.14 -17.61 -13.98
N VAL A 186 6.45 -17.52 -13.76
CA VAL A 186 7.11 -16.28 -13.30
C VAL A 186 6.90 -15.15 -14.31
N GLN A 187 7.05 -15.44 -15.61
CA GLN A 187 6.83 -14.48 -16.71
C GLN A 187 5.40 -13.92 -16.70
N ALA A 188 4.40 -14.80 -16.54
CA ALA A 188 2.99 -14.40 -16.45
C ALA A 188 2.72 -13.54 -15.21
N ALA A 189 3.26 -13.91 -14.04
CA ALA A 189 3.14 -13.14 -12.81
C ALA A 189 3.77 -11.74 -12.92
N LEU A 190 4.96 -11.64 -13.54
CA LEU A 190 5.65 -10.37 -13.77
C LEU A 190 4.86 -9.46 -14.72
N LEU A 191 4.31 -10.00 -15.82
CA LEU A 191 3.46 -9.25 -16.74
C LEU A 191 2.17 -8.76 -16.09
N TRP A 192 1.54 -9.60 -15.25
CA TRP A 192 0.36 -9.22 -14.47
C TRP A 192 0.67 -8.06 -13.52
N ALA A 193 1.76 -8.17 -12.76
CA ALA A 193 2.20 -7.11 -11.85
C ALA A 193 2.52 -5.81 -12.60
N LEU A 194 3.17 -5.89 -13.76
CA LEU A 194 3.48 -4.74 -14.60
C LEU A 194 2.22 -4.07 -15.18
N GLY A 195 1.22 -4.86 -15.58
CA GLY A 195 -0.07 -4.37 -16.07
C GLY A 195 -0.88 -3.64 -14.99
N ARG A 196 -0.88 -4.16 -13.76
CA ARG A 196 -1.54 -3.55 -12.59
C ARG A 196 -0.97 -2.18 -12.26
N VAL A 197 0.35 -2.09 -12.09
CA VAL A 197 1.05 -0.84 -11.75
C VAL A 197 0.89 0.22 -12.85
N SER A 198 0.84 -0.20 -14.12
CA SER A 198 0.65 0.71 -15.25
C SER A 198 -0.79 1.23 -15.35
N GLY A 199 -1.82 0.43 -15.02
CA GLY A 199 -3.23 0.85 -15.07
C GLY A 199 -3.71 1.70 -13.89
N GLU A 200 -3.02 1.66 -12.74
CA GLU A 200 -3.30 2.60 -11.64
C GLU A 200 -2.91 4.04 -11.99
N ARG A 201 -1.82 4.23 -12.75
CA ARG A 201 -1.37 5.55 -13.20
C ARG A 201 -2.33 6.17 -14.21
N GLU A 202 -2.77 5.36 -15.18
CA GLU A 202 -3.67 5.80 -16.25
C GLU A 202 -5.07 6.16 -15.74
N ARG A 203 -5.53 5.57 -14.62
CA ARG A 203 -6.77 5.99 -13.94
C ARG A 203 -6.62 7.25 -13.09
N ARG A 204 -5.44 7.55 -12.56
CA ARG A 204 -5.19 8.77 -11.77
C ARG A 204 -5.08 10.03 -12.64
N LEU A 205 -4.48 9.94 -13.83
CA LEU A 205 -4.37 11.08 -14.76
C LEU A 205 -5.72 11.76 -15.12
N PRO A 206 -6.79 11.02 -15.50
CA PRO A 206 -8.08 11.64 -15.80
C PRO A 206 -8.77 12.22 -14.57
N ALA A 207 -8.58 11.64 -13.38
CA ALA A 207 -9.15 12.20 -12.14
C ALA A 207 -8.54 13.56 -11.76
N VAL A 208 -7.23 13.75 -11.98
CA VAL A 208 -6.54 15.04 -11.73
C VAL A 208 -6.98 16.11 -12.74
N LEU A 209 -7.16 15.75 -14.01
CA LEU A 209 -7.64 16.68 -15.04
C LEU A 209 -9.11 17.10 -14.85
N ALA A 210 -9.94 16.23 -14.26
CA ALA A 210 -11.33 16.55 -13.91
C ALA A 210 -11.44 17.48 -12.69
N ALA A 211 -10.54 17.35 -11.71
CA ALA A 211 -10.53 18.18 -10.50
C ALA A 211 -10.00 19.61 -10.74
N GLY A 212 -9.25 19.86 -11.82
CA GLY A 212 -8.68 21.17 -12.15
C GLY A 212 -9.59 22.09 -13.00
N ARG A 213 -10.86 21.73 -13.22
CA ARG A 213 -11.82 22.52 -14.02
C ARG A 213 -13.01 23.08 -13.20
N GLY A 214 -12.92 23.05 -11.86
CA GLY A 214 -13.91 23.62 -10.95
C GLY A 214 -13.45 24.93 -10.33
#